data_AF-A0A7Y5F5Q5-F1
#
_entry.id   AF-A0A7Y5F5Q5-F1
#
_cell.length_a   1.000
_cell.length_b   1.000
_cell.length_c   1.000
_cell.angle_alpha   90.00
_cell.angle_beta   90.00
_cell.angle_gamma   90.00
#
_symmetry.space_group_name_H-M   'P 1'
#
loop_
_entity.id
_entity.type
_entity.pdbx_description
1 polymer ?
#
loop_
_entity_poly.entity_id
_entity_poly.type
_entity_poly.pdbx_seq_one_letter_code
_entity_poly.pdbx_strand_id
1 'polypeptide(L)'
;MKKLLSISAGVLSAFIVSAQCPQITCPSNITVNNAPGTCGAVVNYSTPVGTNPCGAGSDTFNYSGSIVTWTVPQNVTSVTITAKGAQGGNYGGLGAIMKGDFTVTPGQQLKILVAQKGYNGALMGTALSDTTKRGGGGGGGTFVTDISNTPLIIAGGGGGRTGSGPQSEINAKTTTDGGDTYSNGGGNSGNGGLNGQTNGPAAGGGGLLTDGQASGNSFGGQAFVNGGAGASNDMGSSYPGGLGGFGGGGAGWHNNYNRSGGGGGYSGGQGGTWSGQFSGGGGGSFNSGTNQTNSVGNYNNGQVIISWTGGGATTTQTAGLPDGATFPVGVTTNWYKVEDGLGNA
;
A
#
# COMPACT_ATOMS: atom_id res chain seq x y z
N MET A 1 -9.34 -2.49 -71.47
CA MET A 1 -10.57 -1.77 -71.02
C MET A 1 -10.81 -2.11 -69.56
N LYS A 2 -11.04 -1.08 -68.73
CA LYS A 2 -11.34 -1.17 -67.30
C LYS A 2 -12.63 -1.96 -67.03
N LYS A 3 -12.69 -2.69 -65.91
CA LYS A 3 -13.85 -2.65 -65.00
C LYS A 3 -13.36 -2.72 -63.56
N LEU A 4 -13.55 -1.59 -62.88
CA LEU A 4 -13.41 -1.39 -61.44
C LEU A 4 -14.57 -2.13 -60.75
N LEU A 5 -14.30 -2.91 -59.71
CA LEU A 5 -15.34 -3.34 -58.77
C LEU A 5 -15.08 -2.64 -57.43
N SER A 6 -15.96 -1.72 -57.10
CA SER A 6 -16.05 -1.00 -55.83
C SER A 6 -16.58 -1.96 -54.76
N ILE A 7 -15.83 -2.13 -53.66
CA ILE A 7 -16.36 -2.71 -52.43
C ILE A 7 -16.44 -1.57 -51.40
N SER A 8 -17.69 -1.24 -51.05
CA SER A 8 -18.06 -0.35 -49.96
C SER A 8 -17.60 -0.93 -48.63
N ALA A 9 -16.67 -0.27 -47.95
CA ALA A 9 -16.36 -0.54 -46.55
C ALA A 9 -17.36 0.23 -45.68
N GLY A 10 -18.49 -0.42 -45.36
CA GLY A 10 -19.37 0.00 -44.28
C GLY A 10 -18.66 -0.18 -42.95
N VAL A 11 -18.53 0.90 -42.18
CA VAL A 11 -18.00 0.88 -40.81
C VAL A 11 -19.04 0.19 -39.92
N LEU A 12 -18.78 -1.07 -39.57
CA LEU A 12 -19.47 -1.75 -38.48
C LEU A 12 -18.68 -1.48 -37.19
N SER A 13 -19.32 -0.82 -36.22
CA SER A 13 -18.72 -0.58 -34.90
C SER A 13 -18.58 -1.86 -34.09
N ALA A 14 -17.47 -1.91 -33.36
CA ALA A 14 -17.17 -2.69 -32.15
C ALA A 14 -17.00 -4.21 -32.28
N PHE A 15 -15.75 -4.64 -32.49
CA PHE A 15 -15.03 -5.52 -31.54
C PHE A 15 -13.54 -5.14 -31.63
N ILE A 16 -12.96 -4.57 -30.56
CA ILE A 16 -11.50 -4.50 -30.42
C ILE A 16 -11.06 -5.92 -30.06
N VAL A 17 -10.67 -6.72 -31.05
CA VAL A 17 -9.81 -7.89 -30.78
C VAL A 17 -8.37 -7.41 -30.96
N SER A 18 -7.73 -6.95 -29.88
CA SER A 18 -6.27 -6.85 -29.88
C SER A 18 -5.70 -6.76 -28.47
N ALA A 19 -5.71 -7.90 -27.78
CA ALA A 19 -4.75 -8.17 -26.72
C ALA A 19 -4.33 -9.65 -26.91
N GLN A 20 -3.67 -9.92 -28.03
CA GLN A 20 -3.11 -11.24 -28.35
C GLN A 20 -1.84 -11.41 -27.52
N CYS A 21 -1.93 -11.99 -26.34
CA CYS A 21 -0.79 -12.53 -25.58
C CYS A 21 -1.22 -13.86 -24.94
N PRO A 22 -0.30 -14.83 -24.70
CA PRO A 22 1.17 -14.70 -24.72
C PRO A 22 1.82 -14.43 -26.09
N GLN A 23 3.03 -13.88 -26.08
CA GLN A 23 3.84 -13.56 -27.27
C GLN A 23 5.22 -14.21 -27.16
N ILE A 24 5.81 -14.58 -28.29
CA ILE A 24 7.18 -15.14 -28.38
C ILE A 24 8.02 -14.31 -29.36
N THR A 25 9.26 -13.99 -28.96
CA THR A 25 10.26 -13.44 -29.87
C THR A 25 11.29 -14.52 -30.20
N CYS A 26 11.32 -14.95 -31.47
CA CYS A 26 12.29 -15.93 -31.96
C CYS A 26 13.56 -15.23 -32.47
N PRO A 27 14.77 -15.82 -32.27
CA PRO A 27 15.98 -15.35 -32.91
C PRO A 27 15.91 -15.55 -34.44
N SER A 28 16.77 -14.85 -35.17
CA SER A 28 16.95 -15.08 -36.61
C SER A 28 17.45 -16.50 -36.88
N ASN A 29 17.19 -17.00 -38.09
CA ASN A 29 17.75 -18.27 -38.55
C ASN A 29 19.29 -18.24 -38.46
N ILE A 30 19.88 -19.38 -38.06
CA ILE A 30 21.32 -19.53 -37.88
C ILE A 30 21.86 -20.50 -38.94
N THR A 31 22.98 -20.14 -39.57
CA THR A 31 23.70 -20.98 -40.53
C THR A 31 25.09 -21.26 -40.00
N VAL A 32 25.43 -22.53 -39.78
CA VAL A 32 26.76 -22.98 -39.33
C VAL A 32 27.28 -24.04 -40.29
N ASN A 33 28.54 -23.90 -40.72
CA ASN A 33 29.21 -24.89 -41.55
C ASN A 33 29.75 -26.03 -40.66
N ASN A 34 29.67 -27.27 -41.15
CA ASN A 34 30.33 -28.38 -40.48
C ASN A 34 31.80 -28.53 -40.94
N ALA A 35 32.59 -29.27 -40.18
CA ALA A 35 33.92 -29.66 -40.61
C ALA A 35 33.83 -30.75 -41.71
N PRO A 36 34.73 -30.74 -42.71
CA PRO A 36 34.76 -31.79 -43.73
C PRO A 36 34.80 -33.20 -43.11
N GLY A 37 33.97 -34.11 -43.62
CA GLY A 37 33.89 -35.50 -43.13
C GLY A 37 33.08 -35.69 -41.84
N THR A 38 32.47 -34.64 -41.29
CA THR A 38 31.54 -34.75 -40.15
C THR A 38 30.09 -34.69 -40.61
N CYS A 39 29.17 -35.29 -39.85
CA CYS A 39 27.73 -35.29 -40.17
C CYS A 39 26.93 -34.23 -39.40
N GLY A 40 27.59 -33.27 -38.74
CA GLY A 40 26.92 -32.22 -37.98
C GLY A 40 27.87 -31.17 -37.39
N ALA A 41 27.31 -30.15 -36.76
CA ALA A 41 28.05 -29.07 -36.09
C ALA A 41 27.34 -28.67 -34.78
N VAL A 42 28.11 -28.24 -33.77
CA VAL A 42 27.55 -27.66 -32.55
C VAL A 42 27.02 -26.27 -32.86
N VAL A 43 25.77 -25.98 -32.47
CA VAL A 43 25.13 -24.68 -32.70
C VAL A 43 24.75 -24.07 -31.36
N ASN A 44 25.24 -22.85 -31.12
CA ASN A 44 24.84 -22.03 -29.97
C ASN A 44 23.85 -20.97 -30.43
N TYR A 45 22.76 -20.79 -29.70
CA TYR A 45 21.70 -19.83 -29.99
C TYR A 45 21.02 -19.32 -28.72
N SER A 46 20.54 -18.08 -28.75
CA SER A 46 19.71 -17.53 -27.67
C SER A 46 18.32 -18.17 -27.71
N THR A 47 17.90 -18.82 -26.62
CA THR A 47 16.55 -19.37 -26.50
C THR A 47 15.50 -18.26 -26.68
N PRO A 48 14.40 -18.50 -27.42
CA PRO A 48 13.31 -17.53 -27.55
C PRO A 48 12.78 -17.06 -26.20
N VAL A 49 12.44 -15.78 -26.10
CA VAL A 49 11.87 -15.18 -24.88
C VAL A 49 10.38 -14.97 -25.08
N GLY A 50 9.59 -15.51 -24.14
CA GLY A 50 8.15 -15.31 -24.07
C GLY A 50 7.82 -14.08 -23.24
N THR A 51 6.82 -13.33 -23.64
CA THR A 51 6.30 -12.18 -22.88
C THR A 51 4.78 -12.25 -22.81
N ASN A 52 4.19 -11.78 -21.70
CA ASN A 52 2.76 -11.59 -21.59
C ASN A 52 2.41 -10.13 -21.26
N PRO A 53 2.42 -9.22 -22.25
CA PRO A 53 1.96 -7.84 -22.10
C PRO A 53 0.57 -7.70 -21.46
N CYS A 54 -0.32 -8.67 -21.63
CA CYS A 54 -1.66 -8.69 -21.02
C CYS A 54 -1.65 -9.06 -19.52
N GLY A 55 -0.53 -9.57 -19.00
CA GLY A 55 -0.39 -9.89 -17.58
C GLY A 55 -0.13 -8.67 -16.69
N ALA A 56 -0.01 -7.47 -17.26
CA ALA A 56 0.12 -6.23 -16.49
C ALA A 56 -1.24 -5.86 -15.90
N GLY A 57 -1.25 -5.44 -14.64
CA GLY A 57 -2.49 -5.15 -13.93
C GLY A 57 -2.30 -4.22 -12.76
N SER A 58 -3.42 -3.76 -12.20
CA SER A 58 -3.43 -3.01 -10.97
C SER A 58 -4.72 -3.25 -10.20
N ASP A 59 -4.58 -3.41 -8.88
CA ASP A 59 -5.68 -3.45 -7.93
C ASP A 59 -5.62 -2.24 -7.01
N THR A 60 -6.79 -1.66 -6.72
CA THR A 60 -6.94 -0.52 -5.81
C THR A 60 -7.84 -0.89 -4.64
N PHE A 61 -7.33 -0.72 -3.43
CA PHE A 61 -8.03 -0.95 -2.18
C PHE A 61 -8.35 0.39 -1.52
N ASN A 62 -9.64 0.63 -1.33
CA ASN A 62 -10.16 1.77 -0.58
C ASN A 62 -10.53 1.30 0.84
N TYR A 63 -10.78 2.27 1.74
CA TYR A 63 -11.21 1.98 3.11
C TYR A 63 -12.44 1.06 3.16
N SER A 64 -12.33 -0.04 3.91
CA SER A 64 -13.38 -1.06 4.10
C SER A 64 -13.74 -1.34 5.57
N GLY A 65 -13.00 -0.78 6.53
CA GLY A 65 -13.17 -1.06 7.97
C GLY A 65 -12.69 -2.45 8.41
N SER A 66 -11.99 -3.19 7.56
CA SER A 66 -11.47 -4.52 7.86
C SER A 66 -10.12 -4.77 7.18
N ILE A 67 -9.37 -5.74 7.69
CA ILE A 67 -8.16 -6.25 7.03
C ILE A 67 -8.61 -7.24 5.95
N VAL A 68 -8.18 -7.01 4.71
CA VAL A 68 -8.44 -7.89 3.58
C VAL A 68 -7.17 -8.60 3.14
N THR A 69 -7.31 -9.70 2.39
CA THR A 69 -6.17 -10.44 1.84
C THR A 69 -6.14 -10.29 0.32
N TRP A 70 -4.96 -10.03 -0.22
CA TRP A 70 -4.69 -10.05 -1.65
C TRP A 70 -3.72 -11.18 -1.98
N THR A 71 -3.95 -11.88 -3.09
CA THR A 71 -3.09 -12.97 -3.56
C THR A 71 -2.36 -12.52 -4.81
N VAL A 72 -1.03 -12.64 -4.79
CA VAL A 72 -0.18 -12.33 -5.94
C VAL A 72 -0.62 -13.19 -7.13
N PRO A 73 -0.97 -12.57 -8.29
CA PRO A 73 -1.36 -13.32 -9.48
C PRO A 73 -0.29 -14.31 -9.91
N GLN A 74 -0.71 -15.33 -10.65
CA GLN A 74 0.25 -16.27 -11.23
C GLN A 74 1.27 -15.53 -12.10
N ASN A 75 2.52 -16.01 -12.09
CA ASN A 75 3.64 -15.46 -12.84
C ASN A 75 4.07 -14.03 -12.49
N VAL A 76 3.50 -13.41 -11.45
CA VAL A 76 3.97 -12.12 -10.94
C VAL A 76 5.05 -12.35 -9.88
N THR A 77 6.25 -11.82 -10.14
CA THR A 77 7.40 -11.90 -9.23
C THR A 77 7.84 -10.53 -8.69
N SER A 78 7.23 -9.46 -9.17
CA SER A 78 7.49 -8.09 -8.75
C SER A 78 6.22 -7.25 -8.80
N VAL A 79 6.02 -6.41 -7.80
CA VAL A 79 4.92 -5.45 -7.70
C VAL A 79 5.42 -4.09 -7.25
N THR A 80 4.80 -3.03 -7.74
CA THR A 80 4.90 -1.69 -7.17
C THR A 80 3.70 -1.46 -6.25
N ILE A 81 3.94 -1.05 -5.02
CA ILE A 81 2.89 -0.78 -4.04
C ILE A 81 2.94 0.69 -3.65
N THR A 82 1.80 1.39 -3.72
CA THR A 82 1.60 2.71 -3.13
C THR A 82 0.61 2.61 -1.98
N ALA A 83 1.04 2.92 -0.76
CA ALA A 83 0.21 2.99 0.43
C ALA A 83 0.04 4.46 0.86
N LYS A 84 -1.20 4.86 1.18
CA LYS A 84 -1.52 6.20 1.67
C LYS A 84 -2.17 6.11 3.04
N GLY A 85 -1.62 6.76 4.05
CA GLY A 85 -2.21 6.87 5.38
C GLY A 85 -3.34 7.90 5.40
N ALA A 86 -4.22 7.86 6.41
CA ALA A 86 -5.36 8.77 6.46
C ALA A 86 -5.05 10.09 7.17
N GLN A 87 -5.85 11.12 6.89
CA GLN A 87 -5.80 12.40 7.58
C GLN A 87 -6.39 12.32 9.00
N GLY A 88 -5.86 13.12 9.93
CA GLY A 88 -6.49 13.37 11.23
C GLY A 88 -7.79 14.17 11.16
N GLY A 89 -8.61 14.04 12.20
CA GLY A 89 -9.86 14.78 12.38
C GLY A 89 -9.63 16.28 12.65
N ASN A 90 -10.66 17.09 12.40
CA ASN A 90 -10.68 18.55 12.53
C ASN A 90 -9.64 19.27 11.65
N TYR A 91 -9.51 18.84 10.40
CA TYR A 91 -8.43 19.27 9.49
C TYR A 91 -7.05 18.99 10.11
N GLY A 92 -6.93 17.81 10.71
CA GLY A 92 -5.69 17.30 11.28
C GLY A 92 -4.62 17.05 10.24
N GLY A 93 -3.48 16.55 10.72
CA GLY A 93 -2.35 16.30 9.86
C GLY A 93 -2.67 15.37 8.71
N LEU A 94 -1.94 15.54 7.62
CA LEU A 94 -2.06 14.73 6.42
C LEU A 94 -1.37 13.38 6.62
N GLY A 95 -1.91 12.35 5.98
CA GLY A 95 -1.29 11.03 5.97
C GLY A 95 -0.07 10.97 5.05
N ALA A 96 0.79 10.00 5.31
CA ALA A 96 1.95 9.72 4.47
C ALA A 96 1.51 9.06 3.16
N ILE A 97 2.34 9.17 2.13
CA ILE A 97 2.24 8.46 0.86
C ILE A 97 3.57 7.75 0.68
N MET A 98 3.55 6.43 0.78
CA MET A 98 4.71 5.56 0.67
C MET A 98 4.58 4.76 -0.61
N LYS A 99 5.64 4.73 -1.42
CA LYS A 99 5.69 3.94 -2.65
C LYS A 99 7.01 3.18 -2.73
N GLY A 100 6.98 1.94 -3.18
CA GLY A 100 8.18 1.16 -3.47
C GLY A 100 7.89 -0.07 -4.34
N ASP A 101 8.96 -0.68 -4.84
CA ASP A 101 8.92 -1.94 -5.59
C ASP A 101 9.32 -3.11 -4.69
N PHE A 102 8.62 -4.23 -4.82
CA PHE A 102 8.73 -5.40 -3.96
C PHE A 102 8.82 -6.68 -4.78
N THR A 103 9.81 -7.51 -4.47
CA THR A 103 9.83 -8.90 -4.94
C THR A 103 8.76 -9.70 -4.24
N VAL A 104 7.98 -10.45 -5.01
CA VAL A 104 6.90 -11.31 -4.53
C VAL A 104 6.99 -12.68 -5.17
N THR A 105 6.28 -13.66 -4.61
CA THR A 105 6.14 -14.99 -5.21
C THR A 105 4.72 -15.19 -5.73
N PRO A 106 4.52 -15.81 -6.91
CA PRO A 106 3.18 -16.19 -7.38
C PRO A 106 2.40 -16.96 -6.30
N GLY A 107 1.14 -16.56 -6.06
CA GLY A 107 0.30 -17.16 -5.02
C GLY A 107 0.59 -16.70 -3.58
N GLN A 108 1.62 -15.88 -3.35
CA GLN A 108 1.87 -15.27 -2.04
C GLN A 108 0.67 -14.42 -1.61
N GLN A 109 0.28 -14.52 -0.34
CA GLN A 109 -0.79 -13.72 0.22
C GLN A 109 -0.25 -12.56 1.04
N LEU A 110 -0.84 -11.37 0.84
CA LEU A 110 -0.55 -10.14 1.57
C LEU A 110 -1.81 -9.67 2.32
N LYS A 111 -1.63 -9.21 3.56
CA LYS A 111 -2.69 -8.52 4.32
C LYS A 111 -2.67 -7.04 3.98
N ILE A 112 -3.85 -6.47 3.77
CA ILE A 112 -4.07 -5.07 3.45
C ILE A 112 -5.05 -4.47 4.46
N LEU A 113 -4.61 -3.43 5.16
CA LEU A 113 -5.45 -2.58 6.00
C LEU A 113 -5.41 -1.17 5.43
N VAL A 114 -6.55 -0.64 5.00
CA VAL A 114 -6.65 0.73 4.48
C VAL A 114 -7.16 1.67 5.58
N ALA A 115 -6.44 2.76 5.83
CA ALA A 115 -6.75 3.69 6.90
C ALA A 115 -8.07 4.46 6.72
N GLN A 116 -8.71 4.79 7.83
CA GLN A 116 -9.81 5.73 7.90
C GLN A 116 -9.35 7.09 8.43
N LYS A 117 -9.96 8.15 7.89
CA LYS A 117 -9.84 9.50 8.44
C LYS A 117 -10.28 9.54 9.91
N GLY A 118 -9.53 10.26 10.75
CA GLY A 118 -9.94 10.53 12.12
C GLY A 118 -11.22 11.36 12.17
N TYR A 119 -12.07 11.10 13.16
CA TYR A 119 -13.32 11.82 13.31
C TYR A 119 -13.11 13.20 13.92
N ASN A 120 -13.98 14.13 13.54
CA ASN A 120 -14.10 15.41 14.19
C ASN A 120 -14.73 15.21 15.59
N GLY A 121 -14.34 16.01 16.57
CA GLY A 121 -15.04 16.05 17.87
C GLY A 121 -16.48 16.53 17.71
N ALA A 122 -17.44 15.81 18.30
CA ALA A 122 -18.87 16.13 18.25
C ALA A 122 -19.28 17.08 19.40
N LEU A 123 -20.27 17.94 19.15
CA LEU A 123 -21.01 18.62 20.22
C LEU A 123 -22.18 17.71 20.61
N MET A 124 -22.22 17.23 21.85
CA MET A 124 -23.43 16.61 22.40
C MET A 124 -24.15 17.62 23.30
N GLY A 125 -25.34 18.05 22.86
CA GLY A 125 -26.41 18.55 23.74
C GLY A 125 -26.27 19.91 24.44
N THR A 126 -25.08 20.49 24.57
CA THR A 126 -24.93 21.87 25.05
C THR A 126 -24.26 22.71 23.97
N ALA A 127 -24.90 23.83 23.67
CA ALA A 127 -24.36 24.86 22.81
C ALA A 127 -23.12 25.49 23.45
N LEU A 128 -21.99 24.78 23.46
CA LEU A 128 -20.72 25.45 23.41
C LEU A 128 -20.60 25.99 21.98
N SER A 129 -21.00 27.24 21.81
CA SER A 129 -20.84 28.04 20.59
C SER A 129 -19.38 28.18 20.15
N ASP A 130 -18.44 27.67 20.94
CA ASP A 130 -17.01 27.74 20.71
C ASP A 130 -16.51 26.52 19.92
N THR A 131 -16.49 26.67 18.59
CA THR A 131 -15.93 25.69 17.66
C THR A 131 -14.40 25.53 17.77
N THR A 132 -13.72 26.41 18.51
CA THR A 132 -12.26 26.32 18.73
C THR A 132 -11.87 25.18 19.67
N LYS A 133 -12.85 24.57 20.35
CA LYS A 133 -12.61 23.59 21.42
C LYS A 133 -12.60 22.11 21.03
N ARG A 134 -12.67 21.80 19.74
CA ARG A 134 -12.86 20.41 19.28
C ARG A 134 -11.50 19.72 19.08
N GLY A 135 -11.19 18.75 19.93
CA GLY A 135 -10.08 17.82 19.71
C GLY A 135 -10.43 16.78 18.66
N GLY A 136 -9.65 16.69 17.58
CA GLY A 136 -9.84 15.69 16.53
C GLY A 136 -9.26 14.32 16.93
N GLY A 137 -9.83 13.25 16.41
CA GLY A 137 -9.18 11.93 16.48
C GLY A 137 -8.02 11.83 15.48
N GLY A 138 -7.04 10.99 15.75
CA GLY A 138 -5.99 10.67 14.81
C GLY A 138 -6.51 9.86 13.62
N GLY A 139 -5.93 10.08 12.44
CA GLY A 139 -6.12 9.22 11.28
C GLY A 139 -5.37 7.90 11.45
N GLY A 140 -5.87 6.83 10.85
CA GLY A 140 -5.18 5.55 10.90
C GLY A 140 -3.99 5.46 9.94
N GLY A 141 -3.12 4.48 10.20
CA GLY A 141 -2.10 4.00 9.28
C GLY A 141 -2.68 3.01 8.27
N THR A 142 -2.08 2.97 7.08
CA THR A 142 -2.39 2.00 6.02
C THR A 142 -1.27 0.98 5.95
N PHE A 143 -1.59 -0.31 6.00
CA PHE A 143 -0.63 -1.40 6.16
C PHE A 143 -0.71 -2.38 5.00
N VAL A 144 0.46 -2.77 4.48
CA VAL A 144 0.62 -3.95 3.63
C VAL A 144 1.71 -4.83 4.24
N THR A 145 1.33 -6.04 4.62
CA THR A 145 2.20 -7.00 5.32
C THR A 145 2.06 -8.38 4.70
N ASP A 146 2.99 -9.29 4.97
CA ASP A 146 2.77 -10.71 4.70
C ASP A 146 1.72 -11.31 5.66
N ILE A 147 1.43 -12.61 5.50
CA ILE A 147 0.44 -13.28 6.35
C ILE A 147 0.87 -13.39 7.83
N SER A 148 2.18 -13.28 8.10
CA SER A 148 2.83 -13.33 9.42
C SER A 148 2.99 -11.95 10.05
N ASN A 149 2.41 -10.90 9.45
CA ASN A 149 2.49 -9.50 9.87
C ASN A 149 3.88 -8.84 9.67
N THR A 150 4.78 -9.44 8.89
CA THR A 150 6.03 -8.78 8.49
C THR A 150 5.69 -7.64 7.53
N PRO A 151 6.07 -6.38 7.84
CA PRO A 151 5.68 -5.25 7.02
C PRO A 151 6.45 -5.19 5.71
N LEU A 152 5.74 -4.94 4.60
CA LEU A 152 6.34 -4.54 3.33
C LEU A 152 6.35 -3.01 3.26
N ILE A 153 5.17 -2.41 3.42
CA ILE A 153 4.98 -0.96 3.36
C ILE A 153 3.85 -0.51 4.27
N ILE A 154 4.08 0.55 5.02
CA ILE A 154 3.13 1.14 5.94
C ILE A 154 3.19 2.65 5.78
N ALA A 155 2.05 3.28 5.54
CA ALA A 155 1.93 4.73 5.50
C ALA A 155 1.22 5.23 6.76
N GLY A 156 1.91 6.03 7.56
CA GLY A 156 1.38 6.62 8.79
C GLY A 156 0.20 7.56 8.53
N GLY A 157 -0.74 7.60 9.47
CA GLY A 157 -1.85 8.55 9.51
C GLY A 157 -1.46 9.85 10.19
N GLY A 158 -2.15 10.95 9.88
CA GLY A 158 -1.94 12.21 10.57
C GLY A 158 -2.61 12.27 11.94
N GLY A 159 -2.02 13.00 12.88
CA GLY A 159 -2.60 13.30 14.17
C GLY A 159 -3.81 14.23 14.06
N GLY A 160 -4.73 14.11 15.02
CA GLY A 160 -5.88 14.99 15.11
C GLY A 160 -5.47 16.42 15.47
N ARG A 161 -6.31 17.39 15.10
CA ARG A 161 -6.06 18.81 15.40
C ARG A 161 -7.10 19.40 16.35
N THR A 162 -6.65 20.41 17.09
CA THR A 162 -7.48 21.34 17.85
C THR A 162 -7.29 22.77 17.34
N GLY A 163 -8.22 23.68 17.65
CA GLY A 163 -8.18 25.08 17.24
C GLY A 163 -7.08 25.93 17.89
N SER A 164 -6.27 25.37 18.79
CA SER A 164 -5.24 26.07 19.56
C SER A 164 -3.92 25.30 19.63
N GLY A 165 -2.82 26.00 19.83
CA GLY A 165 -1.48 25.43 20.04
C GLY A 165 -0.70 25.14 18.74
N PRO A 166 0.55 24.66 18.87
CA PRO A 166 1.41 24.34 17.74
C PRO A 166 0.84 23.22 16.86
N GLN A 167 1.24 23.23 15.59
CA GLN A 167 0.87 22.23 14.58
C GLN A 167 2.10 21.54 13.97
N SER A 168 3.26 21.65 14.62
CA SER A 168 4.45 20.85 14.30
C SER A 168 4.12 19.35 14.41
N GLU A 169 4.74 18.45 13.67
CA GLU A 169 4.57 16.99 13.89
C GLU A 169 3.15 16.40 13.73
N ILE A 170 2.10 17.17 13.38
CA ILE A 170 0.74 16.62 13.26
C ILE A 170 0.60 15.75 12.02
N ASN A 171 1.37 16.04 10.98
CA ASN A 171 1.40 15.22 9.79
C ASN A 171 2.06 13.88 10.09
N ALA A 172 1.69 12.85 9.34
CA ALA A 172 2.42 11.60 9.35
C ALA A 172 3.89 11.83 9.00
N LYS A 173 4.76 10.95 9.51
CA LYS A 173 6.19 10.94 9.19
C LYS A 173 6.49 9.90 8.13
N THR A 174 7.45 10.17 7.25
CA THR A 174 7.98 9.17 6.29
C THR A 174 9.00 8.24 6.94
N THR A 175 9.51 8.59 8.12
CA THR A 175 10.37 7.78 8.99
C THR A 175 9.57 6.86 9.90
N THR A 176 10.24 5.90 10.54
CA THR A 176 9.61 4.88 11.40
C THR A 176 9.02 5.40 12.69
N ASP A 177 9.58 6.47 13.24
CA ASP A 177 9.13 6.98 14.53
C ASP A 177 7.84 7.81 14.39
N GLY A 178 7.00 7.75 15.41
CA GLY A 178 5.81 8.58 15.52
C GLY A 178 6.16 10.05 15.77
N GLY A 179 5.18 10.92 15.57
CA GLY A 179 5.22 12.33 15.93
C GLY A 179 5.19 12.50 17.45
N ASP A 180 6.15 13.28 17.95
CA ASP A 180 6.28 13.60 19.37
C ASP A 180 5.58 14.92 19.66
N THR A 181 4.71 14.93 20.66
CA THR A 181 4.02 16.15 21.11
C THR A 181 4.60 16.69 22.43
N TYR A 182 5.27 15.82 23.20
CA TYR A 182 6.00 16.12 24.42
C TYR A 182 6.93 14.96 24.84
N SER A 183 8.17 15.27 25.24
CA SER A 183 9.12 14.32 25.84
C SER A 183 9.32 13.00 25.07
N ASN A 184 9.39 13.06 23.74
CA ASN A 184 9.62 11.90 22.87
C ASN A 184 8.59 10.76 23.06
N GLY A 185 7.31 11.11 23.23
CA GLY A 185 6.27 10.11 23.45
C GLY A 185 5.63 9.54 22.18
N GLY A 186 6.16 9.84 21.00
CA GLY A 186 5.86 9.10 19.78
C GLY A 186 6.37 7.66 19.92
N GLY A 187 5.63 6.71 19.34
CA GLY A 187 6.05 5.32 19.29
C GLY A 187 7.33 5.18 18.46
N ASN A 188 8.11 4.15 18.76
CA ASN A 188 9.29 3.77 17.99
C ASN A 188 9.29 2.26 17.74
N SER A 189 10.07 1.81 16.76
CA SER A 189 10.30 0.38 16.49
C SER A 189 9.02 -0.45 16.36
N GLY A 190 7.96 0.12 15.80
CA GLY A 190 6.68 -0.59 15.62
C GLY A 190 5.68 -0.38 16.76
N ASN A 191 6.05 0.32 17.84
CA ASN A 191 5.20 0.48 19.02
C ASN A 191 4.16 1.59 18.87
N GLY A 192 3.06 1.47 19.61
CA GLY A 192 2.09 2.54 19.79
C GLY A 192 2.69 3.77 20.47
N GLY A 193 2.07 4.93 20.22
CA GLY A 193 2.45 6.19 20.85
C GLY A 193 1.94 6.28 22.28
N LEU A 194 2.63 7.07 23.10
CA LEU A 194 2.17 7.41 24.44
C LEU A 194 0.94 8.32 24.38
N ASN A 195 0.26 8.43 25.51
CA ASN A 195 -0.70 9.49 25.70
C ASN A 195 0.05 10.83 25.83
N GLY A 196 -0.70 11.93 25.82
CA GLY A 196 -0.09 13.26 25.89
C GLY A 196 0.61 13.59 27.22
N GLN A 197 0.41 12.79 28.29
CA GLN A 197 1.06 12.83 29.62
C GLN A 197 0.30 11.90 30.57
N THR A 198 0.87 11.52 31.72
CA THR A 198 0.16 10.78 32.78
C THR A 198 -1.11 11.54 33.19
N ASN A 199 -2.28 10.89 33.12
CA ASN A 199 -3.61 11.51 33.28
C ASN A 199 -3.96 12.62 32.26
N GLY A 200 -3.18 12.73 31.18
CA GLY A 200 -3.39 13.67 30.09
C GLY A 200 -4.29 13.07 29.02
N PRO A 201 -5.37 13.74 28.59
CA PRO A 201 -6.60 13.09 28.18
C PRO A 201 -6.72 12.69 26.70
N ALA A 202 -5.69 12.86 25.86
CA ALA A 202 -5.74 12.33 24.48
C ALA A 202 -4.90 11.06 24.35
N ALA A 203 -5.45 10.08 23.64
CA ALA A 203 -4.84 8.77 23.50
C ALA A 203 -3.80 8.75 22.36
N GLY A 204 -2.79 7.90 22.52
CA GLY A 204 -1.81 7.63 21.49
C GLY A 204 -2.39 6.81 20.33
N GLY A 205 -1.77 6.92 19.16
CA GLY A 205 -2.06 6.03 18.03
C GLY A 205 -1.44 4.65 18.25
N GLY A 206 -2.03 3.62 17.65
CA GLY A 206 -1.48 2.27 17.57
C GLY A 206 -0.33 2.17 16.57
N GLY A 207 0.61 1.29 16.87
CA GLY A 207 1.69 0.93 15.97
C GLY A 207 1.39 -0.34 15.17
N LEU A 208 2.43 -0.92 14.60
CA LEU A 208 2.40 -2.26 14.05
C LEU A 208 2.20 -3.31 15.16
N LEU A 209 2.92 -3.17 16.27
CA LEU A 209 3.12 -4.22 17.28
C LEU A 209 2.30 -4.02 18.55
N THR A 210 2.10 -2.78 18.99
CA THR A 210 1.46 -2.48 20.26
C THR A 210 0.44 -1.35 20.13
N ASP A 211 -0.63 -1.47 20.91
CA ASP A 211 -1.67 -0.46 20.97
C ASP A 211 -1.09 0.86 21.47
N GLY A 212 -1.71 1.96 21.07
CA GLY A 212 -1.43 3.26 21.67
C GLY A 212 -1.78 3.26 23.14
N GLN A 213 -1.12 4.12 23.91
CA GLN A 213 -1.44 4.25 25.32
C GLN A 213 -2.82 4.91 25.48
N ALA A 214 -3.66 4.26 26.29
CA ALA A 214 -4.95 4.79 26.72
C ALA A 214 -4.78 6.03 27.62
N SER A 215 -5.88 6.75 27.80
CA SER A 215 -5.89 8.00 28.53
C SER A 215 -7.24 8.25 29.19
N GLY A 216 -7.30 8.15 30.52
CA GLY A 216 -8.55 8.31 31.28
C GLY A 216 -9.62 7.35 30.76
N ASN A 217 -10.71 7.89 30.21
CA ASN A 217 -11.82 7.12 29.65
C ASN A 217 -11.70 6.89 28.13
N SER A 218 -10.56 7.20 27.51
CA SER A 218 -10.29 6.95 26.09
C SER A 218 -9.34 5.78 25.93
N PHE A 219 -9.69 4.83 25.06
CA PHE A 219 -8.79 3.77 24.67
C PHE A 219 -7.71 4.29 23.72
N GLY A 220 -6.55 3.63 23.69
CA GLY A 220 -5.55 3.86 22.64
C GLY A 220 -6.00 3.32 21.29
N GLY A 221 -5.42 3.83 20.20
CA GLY A 221 -5.62 3.22 18.90
C GLY A 221 -5.05 1.80 18.91
N GLN A 222 -5.78 0.81 18.40
CA GLN A 222 -5.29 -0.56 18.40
C GLN A 222 -4.17 -0.74 17.36
N ALA A 223 -3.21 -1.59 17.68
CA ALA A 223 -2.17 -1.99 16.75
C ALA A 223 -2.74 -2.75 15.55
N PHE A 224 -1.98 -2.78 14.46
CA PHE A 224 -2.28 -3.63 13.31
C PHE A 224 -2.44 -5.10 13.72
N VAL A 225 -1.54 -5.64 14.54
CA VAL A 225 -1.62 -7.05 15.01
C VAL A 225 -2.88 -7.36 15.83
N ASN A 226 -3.53 -6.32 16.37
CA ASN A 226 -4.77 -6.42 17.14
C ASN A 226 -6.01 -6.02 16.33
N GLY A 227 -5.88 -5.92 15.00
CA GLY A 227 -6.98 -5.60 14.08
C GLY A 227 -7.09 -4.13 13.70
N GLY A 228 -6.30 -3.24 14.32
CA GLY A 228 -6.15 -1.84 13.90
C GLY A 228 -7.39 -0.97 14.13
N ALA A 229 -8.30 -1.32 15.05
CA ALA A 229 -9.44 -0.45 15.33
C ALA A 229 -8.99 0.93 15.82
N GLY A 230 -9.74 1.96 15.39
CA GLY A 230 -9.57 3.30 15.93
C GLY A 230 -10.01 3.36 17.40
N ALA A 231 -9.34 4.21 18.17
CA ALA A 231 -9.68 4.47 19.55
C ALA A 231 -11.11 5.01 19.69
N SER A 232 -11.86 4.43 20.63
CA SER A 232 -13.16 4.93 21.08
C SER A 232 -13.02 5.75 22.37
N ASN A 233 -13.95 6.66 22.62
CA ASN A 233 -14.13 7.29 23.93
C ASN A 233 -15.33 6.68 24.65
N ASP A 234 -15.28 6.68 25.99
CA ASP A 234 -16.44 6.32 26.80
C ASP A 234 -17.51 7.41 26.65
N MET A 235 -18.63 7.08 26.00
CA MET A 235 -19.71 8.01 25.66
C MET A 235 -20.48 8.55 26.88
N GLY A 236 -20.11 8.15 28.11
CA GLY A 236 -20.68 8.66 29.36
C GLY A 236 -20.20 10.06 29.77
N SER A 237 -19.20 10.63 29.10
CA SER A 237 -18.73 12.01 29.32
C SER A 237 -19.59 13.02 28.56
N SER A 238 -19.96 14.14 29.19
CA SER A 238 -20.68 15.25 28.57
C SER A 238 -19.92 15.94 27.41
N TYR A 239 -18.66 15.56 27.16
CA TYR A 239 -17.77 16.18 26.17
C TYR A 239 -16.90 15.14 25.43
N PRO A 240 -17.45 14.36 24.48
CA PRO A 240 -16.67 13.40 23.71
C PRO A 240 -15.80 14.11 22.65
N GLY A 241 -14.50 13.81 22.64
CA GLY A 241 -13.59 14.21 21.56
C GLY A 241 -13.77 13.39 20.28
N GLY A 242 -12.99 13.68 19.24
CA GLY A 242 -13.05 12.93 17.99
C GLY A 242 -12.52 11.49 18.15
N LEU A 243 -13.25 10.52 17.60
CA LEU A 243 -12.82 9.12 17.57
C LEU A 243 -11.64 8.93 16.63
N GLY A 244 -10.75 7.99 16.97
CA GLY A 244 -9.66 7.60 16.10
C GLY A 244 -10.15 6.87 14.85
N GLY A 245 -9.44 7.02 13.73
CA GLY A 245 -9.74 6.26 12.51
C GLY A 245 -9.21 4.83 12.57
N PHE A 246 -9.88 3.90 11.89
CA PHE A 246 -9.35 2.57 11.58
C PHE A 246 -7.96 2.63 10.96
N GLY A 247 -7.07 1.72 11.35
CA GLY A 247 -5.62 1.82 11.21
C GLY A 247 -4.93 2.33 12.47
N GLY A 248 -5.59 2.25 13.63
CA GLY A 248 -5.00 2.58 14.93
C GLY A 248 -4.93 4.07 15.26
N GLY A 249 -5.82 4.92 14.74
CA GLY A 249 -5.89 6.31 15.19
C GLY A 249 -6.27 6.42 16.67
N GLY A 250 -5.64 7.33 17.41
CA GLY A 250 -5.97 7.65 18.79
C GLY A 250 -7.19 8.57 18.92
N ALA A 251 -7.88 8.54 20.06
CA ALA A 251 -9.04 9.38 20.32
C ALA A 251 -8.60 10.74 20.87
N GLY A 252 -9.25 11.80 20.39
CA GLY A 252 -9.17 13.12 20.99
C GLY A 252 -10.05 13.23 22.22
N TRP A 253 -9.92 14.36 22.91
CA TRP A 253 -10.73 14.69 24.10
C TRP A 253 -11.27 16.11 24.03
N HIS A 254 -12.44 16.29 24.62
CA HIS A 254 -13.08 17.60 24.75
C HIS A 254 -13.33 17.91 26.25
N ASN A 255 -12.74 18.98 26.75
CA ASN A 255 -13.07 19.65 28.02
C ASN A 255 -12.54 21.09 27.97
N ASN A 256 -12.35 21.79 29.09
CA ASN A 256 -11.77 23.14 29.13
C ASN A 256 -10.35 23.24 28.50
N TYR A 257 -9.73 22.11 28.18
CA TYR A 257 -8.44 22.01 27.53
C TYR A 257 -8.49 21.03 26.33
N ASN A 258 -8.45 21.59 25.12
CA ASN A 258 -8.69 20.86 23.87
C ASN A 258 -7.49 20.00 23.47
N ARG A 259 -7.68 18.69 23.25
CA ARG A 259 -6.58 17.78 22.89
C ARG A 259 -6.98 16.75 21.87
N SER A 260 -6.03 16.35 21.04
CA SER A 260 -6.32 15.53 19.86
C SER A 260 -5.53 14.23 19.86
N GLY A 261 -6.11 13.18 19.28
CA GLY A 261 -5.50 11.85 19.27
C GLY A 261 -4.31 11.74 18.33
N GLY A 262 -3.37 10.86 18.66
CA GLY A 262 -2.21 10.56 17.81
C GLY A 262 -2.59 9.74 16.58
N GLY A 263 -1.87 9.90 15.47
CA GLY A 263 -2.07 9.11 14.24
C GLY A 263 -1.57 7.67 14.40
N GLY A 264 -2.25 6.71 13.77
CA GLY A 264 -1.77 5.33 13.69
C GLY A 264 -0.68 5.16 12.62
N GLY A 265 0.10 4.09 12.66
CA GLY A 265 1.17 3.88 11.67
C GLY A 265 2.06 2.69 11.96
N TYR A 266 3.24 2.66 11.35
CA TYR A 266 4.28 1.70 11.73
C TYR A 266 4.59 1.86 13.22
N SER A 267 4.85 3.10 13.66
CA SER A 267 4.78 3.47 15.06
C SER A 267 3.67 4.50 15.25
N GLY A 268 2.97 4.44 16.37
CA GLY A 268 1.87 5.37 16.66
C GLY A 268 2.38 6.76 17.05
N GLY A 269 1.63 7.80 16.68
CA GLY A 269 1.89 9.16 17.14
C GLY A 269 1.42 9.39 18.57
N GLN A 270 2.03 10.34 19.26
CA GLN A 270 1.63 10.71 20.62
C GLN A 270 0.29 11.44 20.64
N GLY A 271 -0.50 11.24 21.69
CA GLY A 271 -1.67 12.08 21.98
C GLY A 271 -1.28 13.54 22.28
N GLY A 272 -2.21 14.48 22.09
CA GLY A 272 -2.00 15.90 22.44
C GLY A 272 -1.84 16.15 23.94
N THR A 273 -1.00 17.11 24.32
CA THR A 273 -0.49 17.35 25.69
C THR A 273 -1.05 18.61 26.35
N TRP A 274 -0.64 18.93 27.57
CA TRP A 274 -1.06 20.14 28.32
C TRP A 274 0.01 21.24 28.32
N SER A 275 1.29 20.84 28.27
CA SER A 275 2.46 21.73 28.41
C SER A 275 3.33 21.77 27.16
N GLY A 276 2.85 21.21 26.05
CA GLY A 276 3.53 21.14 24.76
C GLY A 276 2.53 21.31 23.64
N GLN A 277 2.55 20.39 22.67
CA GLN A 277 1.62 20.45 21.56
C GLN A 277 0.25 19.85 21.89
N PHE A 278 -0.83 20.61 21.66
CA PHE A 278 -2.20 20.17 21.94
C PHE A 278 -2.80 19.27 20.84
N SER A 279 -2.29 19.39 19.62
CA SER A 279 -2.60 18.48 18.51
C SER A 279 -1.80 17.18 18.66
N GLY A 280 -2.39 16.06 18.22
CA GLY A 280 -1.71 14.77 18.26
C GLY A 280 -0.58 14.71 17.23
N GLY A 281 0.46 13.93 17.50
CA GLY A 281 1.52 13.64 16.55
C GLY A 281 1.02 12.68 15.46
N GLY A 282 1.55 12.77 14.24
CA GLY A 282 1.28 11.79 13.19
C GLY A 282 1.95 10.44 13.47
N GLY A 283 1.49 9.39 12.81
CA GLY A 283 2.12 8.08 12.86
C GLY A 283 3.39 8.02 12.00
N GLY A 284 4.30 7.14 12.39
CA GLY A 284 5.47 6.78 11.59
C GLY A 284 5.11 5.85 10.42
N SER A 285 5.96 5.82 9.41
CA SER A 285 5.82 5.00 8.20
C SER A 285 6.98 4.00 8.06
N PHE A 286 6.81 3.02 7.17
CA PHE A 286 7.82 2.02 6.87
C PHE A 286 7.77 1.65 5.39
N ASN A 287 8.92 1.38 4.77
CA ASN A 287 9.00 0.91 3.40
C ASN A 287 10.28 0.09 3.23
N SER A 288 10.15 -1.22 2.99
CA SER A 288 11.28 -2.12 2.72
C SER A 288 11.56 -2.32 1.23
N GLY A 289 10.78 -1.67 0.36
CA GLY A 289 10.92 -1.80 -1.09
C GLY A 289 12.09 -1.02 -1.65
N THR A 290 12.40 -1.26 -2.92
CA THR A 290 13.36 -0.44 -3.69
C THR A 290 12.61 0.66 -4.44
N ASN A 291 13.35 1.55 -5.14
CA ASN A 291 12.78 2.65 -5.94
C ASN A 291 11.76 3.51 -5.18
N GLN A 292 12.08 3.83 -3.93
CA GLN A 292 11.12 4.45 -3.02
C GLN A 292 10.77 5.88 -3.44
N THR A 293 9.51 6.24 -3.30
CA THR A 293 9.05 7.64 -3.33
C THR A 293 8.14 7.84 -2.13
N ASN A 294 8.67 8.49 -1.10
CA ASN A 294 7.98 8.69 0.16
C ASN A 294 7.72 10.19 0.37
N SER A 295 6.48 10.54 0.67
CA SER A 295 6.07 11.93 0.90
C SER A 295 4.94 11.99 1.91
N VAL A 296 4.52 13.21 2.24
CA VAL A 296 3.37 13.49 3.10
C VAL A 296 2.40 14.34 2.29
N GLY A 297 1.10 14.07 2.39
CA GLY A 297 0.11 14.88 1.69
C GLY A 297 -1.24 14.23 1.42
N ASN A 298 -1.48 13.00 1.90
CA ASN A 298 -2.77 12.37 1.67
C ASN A 298 -3.85 12.99 2.57
N TYR A 299 -4.92 13.44 1.94
CA TYR A 299 -6.12 13.95 2.59
C TYR A 299 -7.21 12.86 2.59
N ASN A 300 -8.15 12.93 3.55
CA ASN A 300 -9.21 11.93 3.75
C ASN A 300 -8.70 10.53 4.12
N ASN A 301 -9.39 9.48 3.67
CA ASN A 301 -9.05 8.09 3.97
C ASN A 301 -7.76 7.68 3.26
N GLY A 302 -7.18 6.58 3.71
CA GLY A 302 -6.07 5.93 3.04
C GLY A 302 -6.49 5.23 1.75
N GLN A 303 -5.50 4.68 1.07
CA GLN A 303 -5.65 3.85 -0.12
C GLN A 303 -4.42 2.97 -0.29
N VAL A 304 -4.59 1.77 -0.84
CA VAL A 304 -3.49 0.97 -1.37
C VAL A 304 -3.70 0.77 -2.87
N ILE A 305 -2.64 0.95 -3.65
CA ILE A 305 -2.61 0.63 -5.08
C ILE A 305 -1.46 -0.36 -5.26
N ILE A 306 -1.76 -1.53 -5.81
CA ILE A 306 -0.77 -2.53 -6.21
C ILE A 306 -0.79 -2.59 -7.72
N SER A 307 0.36 -2.46 -8.36
CA SER A 307 0.49 -2.59 -9.82
C SER A 307 1.65 -3.50 -10.17
N TRP A 308 1.51 -4.26 -11.25
CA TRP A 308 2.54 -5.14 -11.76
C TRP A 308 2.57 -5.07 -13.27
N THR A 309 3.74 -5.35 -13.84
CA THR A 309 3.90 -5.53 -15.27
C THR A 309 3.83 -7.02 -15.60
N GLY A 310 3.45 -7.32 -16.85
CA GLY A 310 3.23 -8.66 -17.42
C GLY A 310 3.90 -9.81 -16.69
N GLY A 311 3.10 -10.68 -16.06
CA GLY A 311 3.59 -11.91 -15.46
C GLY A 311 4.48 -12.68 -16.44
N GLY A 312 5.58 -13.24 -15.96
CA GLY A 312 6.53 -13.98 -16.80
C GLY A 312 5.80 -15.03 -17.62
N ALA A 313 5.92 -14.97 -18.95
CA ALA A 313 5.41 -16.04 -19.79
C ALA A 313 6.44 -17.17 -19.79
N THR A 314 5.99 -18.40 -19.59
CA THR A 314 6.90 -19.56 -19.56
C THR A 314 7.12 -20.03 -20.99
N THR A 315 8.35 -19.92 -21.49
CA THR A 315 8.75 -20.47 -22.79
C THR A 315 9.36 -21.84 -22.62
N THR A 316 8.76 -22.86 -23.24
CA THR A 316 9.24 -24.24 -23.23
C THR A 316 9.56 -24.71 -24.64
N GLN A 317 10.73 -25.32 -24.86
CA GLN A 317 11.02 -26.00 -26.12
C GLN A 317 10.19 -27.28 -26.21
N THR A 318 9.38 -27.41 -27.26
CA THR A 318 8.50 -28.57 -27.48
C THR A 318 9.04 -29.55 -28.52
N ALA A 319 9.96 -29.12 -29.38
CA ALA A 319 10.67 -29.99 -30.32
C ALA A 319 11.99 -29.38 -30.82
N GLY A 320 12.83 -30.23 -31.40
CA GLY A 320 14.13 -29.88 -31.97
C GLY A 320 15.29 -30.19 -31.02
N LEU A 321 16.40 -29.47 -31.16
CA LEU A 321 17.62 -29.66 -30.37
C LEU A 321 17.90 -28.43 -29.49
N PRO A 322 18.31 -28.61 -28.23
CA PRO A 322 18.58 -27.51 -27.32
C PRO A 322 19.82 -26.73 -27.73
N ASP A 323 20.00 -25.54 -27.13
CA ASP A 323 21.23 -24.76 -27.26
C ASP A 323 22.46 -25.59 -26.91
N GLY A 324 23.54 -25.44 -27.69
CA GLY A 324 24.79 -26.18 -27.52
C GLY A 324 24.77 -27.64 -27.98
N ALA A 325 23.66 -28.13 -28.53
CA ALA A 325 23.60 -29.48 -29.10
C ALA A 325 24.32 -29.58 -30.47
N THR A 326 24.62 -30.81 -30.88
CA THR A 326 25.12 -31.11 -32.24
C THR A 326 23.95 -31.25 -33.21
N PHE A 327 23.86 -30.34 -34.17
CA PHE A 327 22.83 -30.33 -35.21
C PHE A 327 23.30 -31.12 -36.44
N PRO A 328 22.48 -32.00 -37.02
CA PRO A 328 22.83 -32.75 -38.23
C PRO A 328 22.89 -31.84 -39.45
N VAL A 329 23.59 -32.28 -40.50
CA VAL A 329 23.58 -31.59 -41.80
C VAL A 329 22.15 -31.51 -42.34
N GLY A 330 21.73 -30.30 -42.70
CA GLY A 330 20.39 -30.00 -43.21
C GLY A 330 19.71 -28.88 -42.43
N VAL A 331 18.38 -28.83 -42.52
CA VAL A 331 17.57 -27.86 -41.78
C VAL A 331 16.98 -28.56 -40.56
N THR A 332 17.27 -28.02 -39.37
CA THR A 332 16.60 -28.41 -38.12
C THR A 332 15.69 -27.27 -37.66
N THR A 333 14.44 -27.57 -37.32
CA THR A 333 13.49 -26.58 -36.79
C THR A 333 13.24 -26.84 -35.31
N ASN A 334 13.48 -25.82 -34.49
CA ASN A 334 13.15 -25.86 -33.06
C ASN A 334 11.77 -25.23 -32.83
N TRP A 335 10.92 -25.91 -32.07
CA TRP A 335 9.59 -25.44 -31.73
C TRP A 335 9.52 -25.04 -30.26
N TYR A 336 8.80 -23.96 -30.00
CA TYR A 336 8.63 -23.39 -28.67
C TYR A 336 7.17 -23.10 -28.42
N LYS A 337 6.74 -23.27 -27.16
CA LYS A 337 5.42 -22.90 -26.65
C LYS A 337 5.61 -21.84 -25.57
N VAL A 338 4.79 -20.80 -25.60
CA VAL A 338 4.74 -19.79 -24.54
C VAL A 338 3.39 -19.86 -23.87
N GLU A 339 3.37 -20.01 -22.55
CA GLU A 339 2.14 -20.05 -21.77
C GLU A 339 2.16 -18.98 -20.68
N ASP A 340 1.00 -18.41 -20.40
CA ASP A 340 0.83 -17.40 -19.35
C ASP A 340 0.37 -17.96 -18.00
N GLY A 341 0.32 -19.30 -17.86
CA GLY A 341 -0.18 -19.98 -16.68
C GLY A 341 -1.69 -19.82 -16.41
N LEU A 342 -2.42 -19.12 -17.28
CA LEU A 342 -3.87 -18.93 -17.24
C LEU A 342 -4.59 -19.73 -18.33
N GLY A 343 -3.87 -20.59 -19.05
CA GLY A 343 -4.40 -21.42 -20.12
C GLY A 343 -4.45 -20.71 -21.48
N ASN A 344 -3.87 -19.50 -21.61
CA ASN A 344 -3.68 -18.86 -22.90
C ASN A 344 -2.30 -19.27 -23.43
N ALA A 345 -2.25 -19.73 -24.68
CA ALA A 345 -1.07 -20.25 -25.36
C ALA A 345 -1.04 -19.82 -26.83
#